data_AF-A0A2S5D280-F1
#
_entry.id   AF-A0A2S5D280-F1
#
_cell.length_a   1.000
_cell.length_b   1.000
_cell.length_c   1.000
_cell.angle_alpha   90.00
_cell.angle_beta   90.00
_cell.angle_gamma   90.00
#
_symmetry.space_group_name_H-M   'P 1'
#
loop_
_entity.id
_entity.type
_entity.pdbx_description
1 polymer ?
#
loop_
_entity_poly.entity_id
_entity_poly.type
_entity_poly.pdbx_seq_one_letter_code
_entity_poly.pdbx_strand_id
1 'polypeptide(L)'
;MDRESYLKKLRGKLRRLPAHELNAALVYYEEYFDEAGVENEQQVIQQLGSPSVVASQIMADFALKDLDATPASTKKNMTAIWLIILAILSAPLSLPLLAVAVALIISVGAVIFSFVIAIVAMVLSIFFGGIIALISGVLVLTEHWPTALLFIGIGLVVTGLGVLLFPIVARLLKKIGMVCVEVLANLFHKMTKKHKGGL
;
A
#
# COMPACT_ATOMS: atom_id res chain seq x y z
N MET A 1 -29.94 53.80 4.48
CA MET A 1 -30.42 52.45 4.12
C MET A 1 -31.75 52.28 4.83
N ASP A 2 -32.76 51.80 4.12
CA ASP A 2 -34.07 51.45 4.67
C ASP A 2 -34.13 49.96 5.06
N ARG A 3 -35.19 49.56 5.76
CA ARG A 3 -35.40 48.16 6.18
C ARG A 3 -35.37 47.19 4.98
N GLU A 4 -36.02 47.57 3.87
CA GLU A 4 -36.13 46.73 2.68
C GLU A 4 -34.76 46.45 2.06
N SER A 5 -33.92 47.48 1.94
CA SER A 5 -32.57 47.31 1.42
C SER A 5 -31.68 46.51 2.38
N TYR A 6 -31.93 46.52 3.69
CA TYR A 6 -31.19 45.70 4.65
C TYR A 6 -31.54 44.22 4.50
N LEU A 7 -32.83 43.89 4.57
CA LEU A 7 -33.33 42.52 4.47
C LEU A 7 -33.01 41.90 3.10
N LYS A 8 -33.07 42.68 2.01
CA LYS A 8 -32.64 42.23 0.68
C LYS A 8 -31.16 41.83 0.63
N LYS A 9 -30.29 42.61 1.27
CA LYS A 9 -28.84 42.31 1.34
C LYS A 9 -28.57 41.11 2.26
N LEU A 10 -29.29 41.00 3.38
CA LEU A 10 -29.19 39.87 4.30
C LEU A 10 -29.61 38.56 3.61
N ARG A 11 -30.75 38.55 2.93
CA ARG A 11 -31.24 37.42 2.12
C ARG A 11 -30.22 36.98 1.07
N GLY A 12 -29.59 37.92 0.37
CA GLY A 12 -28.57 37.63 -0.64
C GLY A 12 -27.37 36.90 -0.05
N LYS A 13 -26.95 37.29 1.17
CA LYS A 13 -25.83 36.65 1.86
C LYS A 13 -26.19 35.28 2.43
N LEU A 14 -27.41 35.12 2.95
CA LEU A 14 -27.88 33.87 3.55
C LEU A 14 -28.31 32.80 2.52
N ARG A 15 -28.25 33.06 1.21
CA ARG A 15 -28.71 32.15 0.14
C ARG A 15 -28.10 30.73 0.16
N ARG A 16 -26.99 30.53 0.88
CA ARG A 16 -26.33 29.21 1.04
C ARG A 16 -26.97 28.34 2.12
N LEU A 17 -27.82 28.90 2.98
CA LEU A 17 -28.55 28.16 4.01
C LEU A 17 -29.76 27.41 3.42
N PRO A 18 -30.24 26.34 4.09
CA PRO A 18 -31.51 25.71 3.76
C PRO A 18 -32.66 26.72 3.74
N ALA A 19 -33.63 26.51 2.84
CA ALA A 19 -34.74 27.45 2.65
C ALA A 19 -35.53 27.74 3.94
N HIS A 20 -35.66 26.78 4.86
CA HIS A 20 -36.36 26.96 6.12
C HIS A 20 -35.59 27.88 7.09
N GLU A 21 -34.28 27.67 7.26
CA GLU A 21 -33.41 28.52 8.09
C GLU A 21 -33.32 29.95 7.55
N LEU A 22 -33.22 30.09 6.23
CA LEU A 22 -33.22 31.40 5.57
C LEU A 22 -34.52 32.17 5.85
N ASN A 23 -35.69 31.52 5.72
CA ASN A 23 -36.97 32.16 5.99
C ASN A 23 -37.13 32.48 7.48
N ALA A 24 -36.75 31.58 8.38
CA ALA A 24 -36.81 31.81 9.82
C ALA A 24 -35.96 33.01 10.24
N ALA A 25 -34.73 33.13 9.71
CA ALA A 25 -33.88 34.28 9.98
C ALA A 25 -34.50 35.59 9.44
N LEU A 26 -35.06 35.58 8.23
CA LEU A 26 -35.69 36.78 7.67
C LEU A 26 -36.91 37.23 8.46
N VAL A 27 -37.79 36.29 8.85
CA VAL A 27 -38.97 36.58 9.68
C VAL A 27 -38.56 37.17 11.02
N TYR A 28 -37.55 36.59 11.69
CA TYR A 28 -37.06 37.11 12.97
C TYR A 28 -36.59 38.57 12.88
N TYR A 29 -35.80 38.91 11.85
CA TYR A 29 -35.35 40.29 11.69
C TYR A 29 -36.48 41.22 11.21
N GLU A 30 -37.44 40.72 10.44
CA GLU A 30 -38.63 41.48 10.04
C GLU A 30 -39.50 41.85 11.25
N GLU A 31 -39.77 40.89 12.13
CA GLU A 31 -40.46 41.14 13.41
C GLU A 31 -39.68 42.12 14.30
N TYR A 32 -38.35 42.01 14.34
CA TYR A 32 -37.50 42.94 15.09
C TYR A 32 -37.56 44.38 14.56
N PHE A 33 -37.68 44.56 13.24
CA PHE A 33 -37.89 45.89 12.66
C PHE A 33 -39.31 46.41 12.90
N ASP A 34 -40.32 45.55 12.88
CA ASP A 34 -41.71 45.93 13.14
C ASP A 34 -41.93 46.32 14.61
N GLU A 35 -41.28 45.64 15.57
CA GLU A 35 -41.31 45.99 17.00
C GLU A 35 -40.72 47.39 17.30
N ALA A 36 -39.68 47.78 16.56
CA ALA A 36 -39.08 49.10 16.70
C ALA A 36 -39.93 50.22 16.10
N GLY A 37 -40.79 49.89 15.14
CA GLY A 37 -41.63 50.83 14.42
C GLY A 37 -40.88 51.68 13.39
N VAL A 38 -41.64 52.25 12.46
CA VAL A 38 -41.13 53.00 11.29
C VAL A 38 -40.25 54.20 11.69
N GLU A 39 -40.49 54.76 12.88
CA GLU A 39 -39.73 55.91 13.40
C GLU A 39 -38.31 55.54 13.87
N ASN A 40 -38.05 54.28 14.22
CA ASN A 40 -36.77 53.84 14.80
C ASN A 40 -35.93 52.92 13.89
N GLU A 41 -36.36 52.65 12.65
CA GLU A 41 -35.65 51.75 11.71
C GLU A 41 -34.17 52.10 11.53
N GLN A 42 -33.86 53.41 11.48
CA GLN A 42 -32.49 53.89 11.32
C GLN A 42 -31.62 53.61 12.56
N GLN A 43 -32.21 53.64 13.76
CA GLN A 43 -31.51 53.32 15.01
C GLN A 43 -31.24 51.80 15.08
N VAL A 44 -32.23 50.99 14.70
CA VAL A 44 -32.11 49.53 14.64
C VAL A 44 -31.01 49.09 13.67
N ILE A 45 -30.94 49.72 12.51
CA ILE A 45 -29.86 49.49 11.53
C ILE A 45 -28.48 49.78 12.11
N GLN A 46 -28.35 50.84 12.92
CA GLN A 46 -27.08 51.18 13.57
C GLN A 46 -26.72 50.16 14.66
N GLN A 47 -27.70 49.69 15.42
CA GLN A 47 -27.50 48.69 16.48
C GLN A 47 -27.14 47.31 15.93
N LEU A 48 -27.84 46.85 14.88
CA LEU A 48 -27.56 45.57 14.21
C LEU A 48 -26.24 45.57 13.44
N GLY A 49 -25.75 46.75 13.05
CA GLY A 49 -24.56 46.88 12.22
C GLY A 49 -24.77 46.39 10.79
N SER A 50 -23.67 46.07 10.09
CA SER A 50 -23.76 45.74 8.67
C SER A 50 -24.45 44.38 8.43
N PRO A 51 -25.26 44.24 7.35
CA PRO A 51 -25.92 42.96 7.04
C PRO A 51 -24.92 41.84 6.69
N SER A 52 -23.62 42.15 6.53
CA SER A 52 -22.57 41.14 6.42
C SER A 52 -22.29 40.42 7.72
N VAL A 53 -22.21 41.18 8.80
CA VAL A 53 -21.78 40.70 10.11
C VAL A 53 -22.86 39.79 10.69
N VAL A 54 -24.11 40.24 10.60
CA VAL A 54 -25.29 39.44 10.96
C VAL A 54 -25.34 38.14 10.15
N ALA A 55 -25.15 38.20 8.82
CA ALA A 55 -25.13 37.00 7.99
C ALA A 55 -24.04 35.99 8.39
N SER A 56 -22.84 36.48 8.73
CA SER A 56 -21.76 35.60 9.18
C SER A 56 -22.02 34.95 10.54
N GLN A 57 -22.67 35.65 11.46
CA GLN A 57 -23.06 35.09 12.76
C GLN A 57 -24.07 33.96 12.59
N ILE A 58 -25.14 34.19 11.83
CA ILE A 58 -26.18 33.18 11.56
C ILE A 58 -25.58 31.95 10.87
N MET A 59 -24.65 32.14 9.92
CA MET A 59 -23.97 31.02 9.27
C MET A 59 -23.05 30.24 10.22
N ALA A 60 -22.37 30.92 11.15
CA ALA A 60 -21.52 30.27 12.13
C ALA A 60 -22.36 29.43 13.11
N ASP A 61 -23.47 29.98 13.61
CA ASP A 61 -24.37 29.27 14.51
C ASP A 61 -25.02 28.06 13.82
N PHE A 62 -25.39 28.18 12.55
CA PHE A 62 -25.88 27.05 11.77
C PHE A 62 -24.82 25.96 11.59
N ALA A 63 -23.56 26.33 11.30
CA ALA A 63 -22.48 25.37 11.17
C ALA A 63 -22.20 24.63 12.48
N LEU A 64 -22.24 25.31 13.64
CA LEU A 64 -22.10 24.66 14.95
C LEU A 64 -23.27 23.72 15.23
N LYS A 65 -24.50 24.14 14.91
CA LYS A 65 -25.69 23.32 15.08
C LYS A 65 -25.70 22.09 14.18
N ASP A 66 -25.14 22.16 12.97
CA ASP A 66 -24.99 21.01 12.05
C ASP A 66 -23.93 20.01 12.54
N LEU A 67 -22.87 20.49 13.20
CA LEU A 67 -21.87 19.64 13.84
C LEU A 67 -22.44 18.86 15.04
N ASP A 68 -23.35 19.46 15.80
CA ASP A 68 -24.03 18.80 16.93
C ASP A 68 -25.25 17.97 16.48
N ALA A 69 -25.96 18.40 15.43
CA ALA A 69 -27.15 17.75 14.89
C ALA A 69 -26.86 16.68 13.83
N THR A 70 -25.58 16.40 13.53
CA THR A 70 -25.19 15.16 12.86
C THR A 70 -24.98 14.06 13.91
N PRO A 71 -26.01 13.28 14.29
CA PRO A 71 -25.75 12.00 14.92
C PRO A 71 -24.95 11.21 13.90
N ALA A 72 -23.79 10.70 14.32
CA ALA A 72 -23.05 9.69 13.59
C ALA A 72 -24.04 8.67 13.02
N SER A 73 -24.16 8.63 11.69
CA SER A 73 -25.17 7.86 10.97
C SER A 73 -25.36 6.47 11.57
N THR A 74 -26.60 6.07 11.85
CA THR A 74 -26.96 4.76 12.43
C THR A 74 -26.44 3.57 11.59
N LYS A 75 -26.12 3.79 10.30
CA LYS A 75 -25.42 2.81 9.44
C LYS A 75 -23.98 2.55 9.88
N LYS A 76 -23.28 3.53 10.46
CA LYS A 76 -21.94 3.39 11.02
C LYS A 76 -21.90 2.36 12.14
N ASN A 77 -22.96 2.23 12.93
CA ASN A 77 -23.01 1.29 14.05
C ASN A 77 -23.21 -0.15 13.57
N MET A 78 -24.05 -0.35 12.55
CA MET A 78 -24.22 -1.67 11.93
C MET A 78 -22.97 -2.09 11.14
N THR A 79 -22.33 -1.16 10.43
CA THR A 79 -21.04 -1.41 9.79
C THR A 79 -19.92 -1.61 10.81
N ALA A 80 -19.94 -0.93 11.96
CA ALA A 80 -18.96 -1.12 13.04
C ALA A 80 -19.14 -2.48 13.72
N ILE A 81 -20.36 -2.89 14.06
CA ILE A 81 -20.64 -4.23 14.62
C ILE A 81 -20.31 -5.31 13.59
N TRP A 82 -20.67 -5.11 12.32
CA TRP A 82 -20.31 -6.02 11.23
C TRP A 82 -18.79 -6.09 11.02
N LEU A 83 -18.07 -4.97 11.11
CA LEU A 83 -16.60 -4.94 11.07
C LEU A 83 -15.97 -5.58 12.30
N ILE A 84 -16.57 -5.48 13.48
CA ILE A 84 -16.08 -6.14 14.70
C ILE A 84 -16.26 -7.66 14.58
N ILE A 85 -17.42 -8.14 14.10
CA ILE A 85 -17.65 -9.56 13.81
C ILE A 85 -16.68 -10.06 12.73
N LEU A 86 -16.50 -9.28 11.66
CA LEU A 86 -15.55 -9.59 10.60
C LEU A 86 -14.11 -9.56 11.12
N ALA A 87 -13.76 -8.66 12.03
CA ALA A 87 -12.44 -8.58 12.64
C ALA A 87 -12.18 -9.77 13.56
N ILE A 88 -13.16 -10.22 14.35
CA ILE A 88 -13.06 -11.40 15.21
C ILE A 88 -12.97 -12.68 14.38
N LEU A 89 -13.71 -12.77 13.26
CA LEU A 89 -13.64 -13.91 12.34
C LEU A 89 -12.37 -13.88 11.47
N SER A 90 -11.87 -12.70 11.15
CA SER A 90 -10.65 -12.51 10.37
C SER A 90 -9.38 -12.56 11.23
N ALA A 91 -9.46 -12.35 12.55
CA ALA A 91 -8.34 -12.47 13.50
C ALA A 91 -7.70 -13.87 13.53
N PRO A 92 -8.46 -14.99 13.55
CA PRO A 92 -7.87 -16.32 13.46
C PRO A 92 -7.36 -16.66 12.05
N LEU A 93 -7.76 -15.91 11.02
CA LEU A 93 -7.32 -16.10 9.62
C LEU A 93 -6.11 -15.24 9.25
N SER A 94 -5.98 -14.05 9.84
CA SER A 94 -4.88 -13.12 9.52
C SER A 94 -3.53 -13.65 10.01
N LEU A 95 -3.49 -14.33 11.15
CA LEU A 95 -2.28 -14.97 11.67
C LEU A 95 -1.77 -16.12 10.76
N PRO A 96 -2.57 -17.14 10.38
CA PRO A 96 -2.12 -18.19 9.46
C PRO A 96 -1.88 -17.66 8.05
N LEU A 97 -2.64 -16.66 7.57
CA LEU A 97 -2.40 -16.08 6.25
C LEU A 97 -1.04 -15.36 6.18
N LEU A 98 -0.66 -14.64 7.23
CA LEU A 98 0.67 -14.04 7.36
C LEU A 98 1.75 -15.13 7.43
N ALA A 99 1.51 -16.18 8.21
CA ALA A 99 2.44 -17.32 8.31
C ALA A 99 2.66 -18.00 6.96
N VAL A 100 1.61 -18.21 6.17
CA VAL A 100 1.71 -18.78 4.81
C VAL A 100 2.47 -17.83 3.88
N ALA A 101 2.23 -16.52 3.95
CA ALA A 101 2.95 -15.55 3.13
C ALA A 101 4.46 -15.54 3.44
N VAL A 102 4.82 -15.56 4.73
CA VAL A 102 6.23 -15.63 5.17
C VAL A 102 6.84 -16.97 4.77
N ALA A 103 6.13 -18.08 4.98
CA ALA A 103 6.59 -19.41 4.58
C ALA A 103 6.81 -19.52 3.07
N LEU A 104 5.96 -18.89 2.25
CA LEU A 104 6.13 -18.81 0.80
C LEU A 104 7.41 -18.06 0.41
N ILE A 105 7.68 -16.92 1.04
CA ILE A 105 8.90 -16.15 0.77
C ILE A 105 10.14 -16.97 1.14
N ILE A 106 10.11 -17.61 2.32
CA ILE A 106 11.20 -18.48 2.78
C ILE A 106 11.38 -19.68 1.85
N SER A 107 10.30 -20.33 1.43
CA SER A 107 10.32 -21.48 0.53
C SER A 107 10.93 -21.12 -0.83
N VAL A 108 10.53 -19.99 -1.42
CA VAL A 108 11.12 -19.50 -2.68
C VAL A 108 12.62 -19.24 -2.51
N GLY A 109 13.02 -18.59 -1.41
CA GLY A 109 14.44 -18.38 -1.10
C GLY A 109 15.20 -19.71 -0.94
N ALA A 110 14.63 -20.68 -0.22
CA ALA A 110 15.22 -21.99 0.01
C ALA A 110 15.35 -22.80 -1.29
N VAL A 111 14.38 -22.72 -2.20
CA VAL A 111 14.45 -23.37 -3.52
C VAL A 111 15.59 -22.78 -4.34
N ILE A 112 15.71 -21.45 -4.40
CA ILE A 112 16.80 -20.79 -5.13
C ILE A 112 18.16 -21.19 -4.53
N PHE A 113 18.27 -21.18 -3.20
CA PHE A 113 19.50 -21.57 -2.50
C PHE A 113 19.86 -23.05 -2.70
N SER A 114 18.88 -23.95 -2.63
CA SER A 114 19.05 -25.38 -2.92
C SER A 114 19.54 -25.60 -4.34
N PHE A 115 18.98 -24.87 -5.32
CA PHE A 115 19.40 -24.96 -6.72
C PHE A 115 20.85 -24.52 -6.90
N VAL A 116 21.26 -23.45 -6.22
CA VAL A 116 22.67 -22.99 -6.21
C VAL A 116 23.59 -24.07 -5.65
N ILE A 117 23.25 -24.66 -4.49
CA ILE A 117 24.04 -25.74 -3.88
C ILE A 117 24.11 -26.95 -4.80
N ALA A 118 22.99 -27.37 -5.40
CA ALA A 118 22.94 -28.53 -6.28
C ALA A 118 23.85 -28.36 -7.50
N ILE A 119 23.87 -27.17 -8.11
CA ILE A 119 24.76 -26.88 -9.25
C ILE A 119 26.22 -26.93 -8.81
N VAL A 120 26.57 -26.33 -7.67
CA VAL A 120 27.94 -26.35 -7.14
C VAL A 120 28.37 -27.79 -6.82
N ALA A 121 27.50 -28.57 -6.18
CA ALA A 121 27.75 -29.97 -5.85
C ALA A 121 27.93 -30.83 -7.12
N MET A 122 27.15 -30.59 -8.17
CA MET A 122 27.30 -31.28 -9.46
C MET A 122 28.70 -31.02 -10.06
N VAL A 123 29.15 -29.76 -10.09
CA VAL A 123 30.47 -29.41 -10.63
C VAL A 123 31.59 -30.06 -9.82
N LEU A 124 31.50 -30.01 -8.49
CA LEU A 124 32.47 -30.66 -7.61
C LEU A 124 32.47 -32.17 -7.81
N SER A 125 31.29 -32.81 -7.91
CA SER A 125 31.17 -34.25 -8.13
C SER A 125 31.80 -34.69 -9.46
N ILE A 126 31.60 -33.92 -10.54
CA ILE A 126 32.25 -34.15 -11.84
C ILE A 126 33.77 -34.05 -11.69
N PHE A 127 34.27 -33.06 -10.94
CA PHE A 127 35.69 -32.85 -10.74
C PHE A 127 36.35 -33.99 -9.94
N PHE A 128 35.78 -34.34 -8.80
CA PHE A 128 36.26 -35.45 -7.96
C PHE A 128 36.09 -36.81 -8.66
N GLY A 129 34.97 -37.00 -9.37
CA GLY A 129 34.72 -38.21 -10.16
C GLY A 129 35.74 -38.40 -11.28
N GLY A 130 36.14 -37.32 -11.96
CA GLY A 130 37.21 -37.35 -12.95
C GLY A 130 38.57 -37.76 -12.36
N ILE A 131 38.92 -37.23 -11.18
CA ILE A 131 40.17 -37.58 -10.47
C ILE A 131 40.16 -39.06 -10.04
N ILE A 132 39.05 -39.54 -9.49
CA ILE A 132 38.91 -40.95 -9.08
C ILE A 132 39.02 -41.88 -10.31
N ALA A 133 38.41 -41.50 -11.44
CA ALA A 133 38.51 -42.25 -12.69
C ALA A 133 39.95 -42.30 -13.26
N LEU A 134 40.73 -41.23 -13.09
CA LEU A 134 42.15 -41.21 -13.45
C LEU A 134 42.96 -42.18 -12.56
N ILE A 135 42.72 -42.17 -11.25
CA ILE A 135 43.41 -43.07 -10.30
C ILE A 135 43.05 -44.52 -10.59
N SER A 136 41.77 -44.83 -10.81
CA SER A 136 41.35 -46.21 -11.13
C SER A 136 41.91 -46.69 -12.47
N GLY A 137 42.00 -45.81 -13.47
CA GLY A 137 42.65 -46.13 -14.76
C GLY A 137 44.12 -46.51 -14.62
N VAL A 138 44.87 -45.85 -13.73
CA VAL A 138 46.28 -46.17 -13.46
C VAL A 138 46.44 -47.51 -12.73
N LEU A 139 45.53 -47.83 -11.80
CA LEU A 139 45.57 -49.10 -11.07
C LEU A 139 45.26 -50.32 -11.95
N VAL A 140 44.37 -50.17 -12.93
CA VAL A 140 43.96 -51.27 -13.85
C VAL A 140 44.97 -51.46 -15.00
N LEU A 141 45.95 -50.56 -15.14
CA LEU A 141 46.94 -50.56 -16.22
C LEU A 141 47.77 -51.85 -16.27
N THR A 142 47.97 -52.51 -15.13
CA THR A 142 48.73 -53.76 -15.03
C THR A 142 47.92 -55.01 -15.38
N GLU A 143 46.58 -54.95 -15.34
CA GLU A 143 45.71 -56.10 -15.65
C GLU A 143 45.21 -56.09 -17.08
N HIS A 144 44.71 -54.95 -17.56
CA HIS A 144 44.11 -54.83 -18.88
C HIS A 144 44.41 -53.45 -19.49
N TRP A 145 45.42 -53.44 -20.37
CA TRP A 145 45.92 -52.24 -21.07
C TRP A 145 44.83 -51.42 -21.80
N PRO A 146 43.89 -52.03 -22.57
CA PRO A 146 42.90 -51.26 -23.32
C PRO A 146 41.88 -50.55 -22.41
N THR A 147 41.45 -51.21 -21.33
CA THR A 147 40.52 -50.63 -20.36
C THR A 147 41.15 -49.50 -19.57
N ALA A 148 42.43 -49.62 -19.22
CA ALA A 148 43.15 -48.55 -18.54
C ALA A 148 43.26 -47.26 -19.36
N LEU A 149 43.58 -47.37 -20.66
CA LEU A 149 43.58 -46.23 -21.59
C LEU A 149 42.18 -45.59 -21.70
N LEU A 150 41.13 -46.40 -21.72
CA LEU A 150 39.74 -45.93 -21.78
C LEU A 150 39.37 -45.13 -20.52
N PHE A 151 39.66 -45.66 -19.33
CA PHE A 151 39.39 -44.99 -18.06
C PHE A 151 40.19 -43.69 -17.89
N ILE A 152 41.47 -43.69 -18.29
CA ILE A 152 42.29 -42.47 -18.29
C ILE A 152 41.71 -41.42 -19.25
N GLY A 153 41.28 -41.85 -20.44
CA GLY A 153 40.63 -40.97 -21.43
C GLY A 153 39.32 -40.38 -20.92
N ILE A 154 38.43 -41.20 -20.34
CA ILE A 154 37.17 -40.73 -19.74
C ILE A 154 37.47 -39.78 -18.58
N GLY A 155 38.42 -40.13 -17.71
CA GLY A 155 38.84 -39.28 -16.60
C GLY A 155 39.29 -37.91 -17.08
N LEU A 156 40.13 -37.83 -18.12
CA LEU A 156 40.61 -36.57 -18.67
C LEU A 156 39.48 -35.74 -19.31
N VAL A 157 38.57 -36.39 -20.06
CA VAL A 157 37.41 -35.73 -20.67
C VAL A 157 36.46 -35.18 -19.62
N VAL A 158 36.13 -35.98 -18.60
CA VAL A 158 35.24 -35.59 -17.49
C VAL A 158 35.85 -34.45 -16.68
N THR A 159 37.14 -34.54 -16.36
CA THR A 159 37.83 -33.48 -15.60
C THR A 159 37.92 -32.19 -16.42
N GLY A 160 38.25 -32.29 -17.71
CA GLY A 160 38.29 -31.15 -18.64
C GLY A 160 36.92 -30.48 -18.82
N LEU A 161 35.85 -31.29 -18.91
CA LEU A 161 34.48 -30.78 -19.01
C LEU A 161 34.05 -30.11 -17.70
N GLY A 162 34.43 -30.66 -16.55
CA GLY A 162 34.21 -30.04 -15.23
C GLY A 162 34.87 -28.67 -15.10
N VAL A 163 36.14 -28.53 -15.51
CA VAL A 163 36.86 -27.25 -15.54
C VAL A 163 36.18 -26.24 -16.48
N LEU A 164 35.73 -26.69 -17.66
CA LEU A 164 35.09 -25.83 -18.65
C LEU A 164 33.71 -25.32 -18.18
N LEU A 165 32.97 -26.13 -17.43
CA LEU A 165 31.67 -25.76 -16.87
C LEU A 165 31.77 -24.81 -15.68
N PHE A 166 32.88 -24.81 -14.94
CA PHE A 166 33.10 -23.94 -13.79
C PHE A 166 32.88 -22.44 -14.06
N PRO A 167 33.49 -21.79 -15.09
CA PRO A 167 33.24 -20.38 -15.38
C PRO A 167 31.81 -20.10 -15.86
N ILE A 168 31.17 -21.05 -16.54
CA ILE A 168 29.78 -20.93 -17.01
C ILE A 168 28.84 -20.90 -15.80
N VAL A 169 29.04 -21.82 -14.86
CA VAL A 169 28.31 -21.88 -13.60
C VAL A 169 28.53 -20.62 -12.77
N ALA A 170 29.77 -20.14 -12.64
CA ALA A 170 30.07 -18.90 -11.91
C ALA A 170 29.37 -17.67 -12.53
N ARG A 171 29.29 -17.58 -13.87
CA ARG A 171 28.54 -16.52 -14.56
C ARG A 171 27.03 -16.66 -14.33
N LEU A 172 26.49 -17.87 -14.36
CA LEU A 172 25.08 -18.12 -14.07
C LEU A 172 24.73 -17.75 -12.64
N LEU A 173 25.56 -18.10 -11.65
CA LEU A 173 25.39 -17.71 -10.25
C LEU A 173 25.38 -16.19 -10.07
N LYS A 174 26.33 -15.47 -10.69
CA LYS A 174 26.34 -13.99 -10.69
C LYS A 174 25.07 -13.42 -11.33
N LYS A 175 24.62 -13.98 -12.45
CA LYS A 175 23.43 -13.52 -13.17
C LYS A 175 22.16 -13.76 -12.35
N ILE A 176 22.03 -14.93 -11.73
CA ILE A 176 20.92 -15.26 -10.82
C ILE A 176 20.91 -14.31 -9.62
N GLY A 177 22.08 -14.05 -9.02
CA GLY A 177 22.21 -13.08 -7.93
C GLY A 177 21.76 -11.67 -8.32
N MET A 178 22.24 -11.15 -9.46
CA MET A 178 21.82 -9.83 -9.96
C MET A 178 20.31 -9.76 -10.26
N VAL A 179 19.76 -10.76 -10.95
CA VAL A 179 18.33 -10.80 -11.27
C VAL A 179 17.50 -10.88 -10.00
N CYS A 180 17.92 -11.64 -8.99
CA CYS A 180 17.21 -11.73 -7.72
C CYS A 180 17.18 -10.38 -6.99
N VAL A 181 18.30 -9.66 -6.96
CA VAL A 181 18.39 -8.30 -6.39
C VAL A 181 17.51 -7.32 -7.18
N GLU A 182 17.53 -7.40 -8.51
CA GLU A 182 16.76 -6.52 -9.38
C GLU A 182 15.24 -6.75 -9.26
N VAL A 183 14.81 -8.01 -9.15
CA VAL A 183 13.41 -8.36 -8.89
C VAL A 183 12.96 -7.85 -7.52
N LEU A 184 13.78 -8.03 -6.47
CA LEU A 184 13.48 -7.48 -5.14
C LEU A 184 13.40 -5.95 -5.17
N ALA A 185 14.36 -5.28 -5.81
CA ALA A 185 14.39 -3.82 -5.94
C ALA A 185 13.16 -3.30 -6.69
N ASN A 186 12.76 -3.96 -7.78
CA ASN A 186 11.57 -3.60 -8.54
C ASN A 186 10.27 -3.86 -7.77
N LEU A 187 10.18 -4.94 -6.99
CA LEU A 187 9.04 -5.20 -6.12
C LEU A 187 8.91 -4.11 -5.04
N PHE A 188 10.01 -3.76 -4.38
CA PHE A 188 10.05 -2.69 -3.38
C PHE A 188 9.68 -1.33 -3.98
N HIS A 189 10.24 -0.99 -5.14
CA HIS A 189 9.94 0.28 -5.80
C HIS A 189 8.47 0.36 -6.23
N LYS A 190 7.90 -0.74 -6.75
CA LYS A 190 6.49 -0.81 -7.14
C LYS A 190 5.54 -0.68 -5.93
N MET A 191 5.90 -1.26 -4.79
CA MET A 191 5.13 -1.09 -3.55
C MET A 191 5.20 0.35 -3.00
N THR A 192 6.38 0.97 -2.99
CA THR A 192 6.52 2.36 -2.51
C THR A 192 5.86 3.39 -3.42
N LYS A 193 5.86 3.19 -4.75
CA LYS A 193 5.21 4.10 -5.69
C LYS A 193 3.68 4.02 -5.62
N LYS A 194 3.12 2.82 -5.33
CA LYS A 194 1.66 2.64 -5.16
C LYS A 194 1.11 3.37 -3.93
N HIS A 195 1.94 3.61 -2.90
CA HIS A 195 1.53 4.35 -1.71
C HIS A 195 1.50 5.88 -1.91
N LYS A 196 2.21 6.41 -2.92
CA LYS A 196 2.22 7.85 -3.24
C LYS A 196 1.13 8.29 -4.23
N GLY A 197 0.36 7.38 -4.80
CA GLY A 197 -0.72 7.69 -5.76
C GLY A 197 -2.13 7.71 -5.16
N GLY A 198 -2.26 7.66 -3.82
CA GLY A 198 -3.53 7.59 -3.09
C GLY A 198 -3.76 8.73 -2.09
N LEU A 199 -2.95 9.79 -2.16
CA LEU A 199 -3.18 11.08 -1.49
C LEU A 199 -3.35 12.15 -2.56
#